data_AF-A6HH34-F1
#
_entry.id   AF-A6HH34-F1
#
_cell.length_a   1.000
_cell.length_b   1.000
_cell.length_c   1.000
_cell.angle_alpha   90.00
_cell.angle_beta   90.00
_cell.angle_gamma   90.00
#
_symmetry.space_group_name_H-M   'P 1'
#
loop_
_entity.id
_entity.type
_entity.pdbx_description
1 polymer ?
#
loop_
_entity_poly.entity_id
_entity_poly.type
_entity_poly.pdbx_seq_one_letter_code
_entity_poly.pdbx_strand_id
1 'polypeptide(L)'
;MPHSYPALSAEQKKELSDIALRIVAPGKGILAADESVGSMAKRLSQIGVENTEENRRLYRQVLFSADDRVKKCIGGVIFFHETLYQKDDNALGLAMHIPFCL
;
A
#
# COMPACT_ATOMS: atom_id res chain seq x y z
N MET A 1 39.67 -6.45 17.64
CA MET A 1 38.31 -7.00 17.60
C MET A 1 37.36 -5.84 17.35
N PRO A 2 36.57 -5.81 16.26
CA PRO A 2 35.57 -4.77 16.08
C PRO A 2 34.46 -4.93 17.13
N HIS A 3 34.10 -3.85 17.80
CA HIS A 3 32.93 -3.83 18.68
C HIS A 3 31.64 -3.84 17.85
N SER A 4 30.73 -4.76 18.17
CA SER A 4 29.41 -4.83 17.55
C SER A 4 28.37 -4.26 18.51
N TYR A 5 27.63 -3.26 18.04
CA TYR A 5 26.46 -2.72 18.74
C TYR A 5 25.22 -3.19 17.97
N PRO A 6 24.46 -4.16 18.50
CA PRO A 6 23.29 -4.69 17.78
C PRO A 6 22.22 -3.60 17.68
N ALA A 7 21.88 -3.23 16.45
CA ALA A 7 20.84 -2.23 16.18
C ALA A 7 19.40 -2.75 16.44
N LEU A 8 19.21 -4.08 16.42
CA LEU A 8 17.90 -4.73 16.53
C LEU A 8 17.99 -5.97 17.45
N SER A 9 16.93 -6.20 18.23
CA SER A 9 16.73 -7.43 19.01
C SER A 9 16.45 -8.63 18.10
N ALA A 10 16.49 -9.85 18.66
CA ALA A 10 16.17 -11.06 17.91
C ALA A 10 14.71 -11.06 17.42
N GLU A 11 13.81 -10.52 18.26
CA GLU A 11 12.38 -10.39 17.99
C GLU A 11 12.13 -9.39 16.86
N GLN A 12 12.79 -8.23 16.89
CA GLN A 12 12.68 -7.21 15.83
C GLN A 12 13.19 -7.74 14.48
N LYS A 13 14.31 -8.48 14.48
CA LYS A 13 14.83 -9.12 13.26
C LYS A 13 13.85 -10.15 12.71
N LYS A 14 13.25 -10.97 13.59
CA LYS A 14 12.28 -11.97 13.19
C LYS A 14 11.03 -11.31 12.60
N GLU A 15 10.50 -10.27 13.25
CA GLU A 15 9.34 -9.53 12.75
C GLU A 15 9.58 -8.95 11.35
N LEU A 16 10.71 -8.24 11.16
CA LEU A 16 11.06 -7.67 9.85
C LEU A 16 11.24 -8.76 8.78
N SER A 17 11.89 -9.87 9.12
CA SER A 17 12.07 -11.01 8.22
C SER A 17 10.74 -11.67 7.84
N ASP A 18 9.84 -11.88 8.81
CA ASP A 18 8.53 -12.49 8.60
C ASP A 18 7.64 -11.60 7.71
N ILE A 19 7.68 -10.29 7.92
CA ILE A 19 6.97 -9.31 7.07
C ILE A 19 7.52 -9.35 5.65
N ALA A 20 8.85 -9.29 5.48
CA ALA A 20 9.49 -9.33 4.17
C ALA A 20 9.11 -10.59 3.38
N LEU A 21 9.16 -11.77 4.02
CA LEU A 21 8.80 -13.04 3.41
C LEU A 21 7.32 -13.12 2.99
N ARG A 22 6.41 -12.48 3.74
CA ARG A 22 4.98 -12.44 3.39
C ARG A 22 4.70 -11.57 2.17
N ILE A 23 5.41 -10.44 2.05
CA ILE A 23 5.28 -9.52 0.92
C ILE A 23 5.71 -10.21 -0.39
N VAL A 24 6.79 -10.99 -0.35
CA VAL A 24 7.37 -11.67 -1.53
C VAL A 24 6.99 -13.15 -1.65
N ALA A 25 5.90 -13.57 -1.01
CA ALA A 25 5.46 -14.96 -1.09
C ALA A 25 5.22 -15.37 -2.57
N PRO A 26 5.43 -16.65 -2.93
CA PRO A 26 5.29 -17.10 -4.33
C PRO A 26 3.94 -16.73 -4.94
N GLY A 27 3.97 -16.09 -6.11
CA GLY A 27 2.78 -15.62 -6.82
C GLY A 27 2.23 -14.27 -6.32
N LYS A 28 2.87 -13.65 -5.32
CA LYS A 28 2.52 -12.32 -4.82
C LYS A 28 3.52 -11.24 -5.24
N GLY A 29 3.03 -10.03 -5.43
CA GLY A 29 3.80 -8.83 -5.73
C GLY A 29 3.33 -7.61 -4.93
N ILE A 30 3.86 -6.44 -5.27
CA ILE A 30 3.55 -5.18 -4.59
C ILE A 30 2.74 -4.29 -5.52
N LEU A 31 1.65 -3.72 -5.00
CA LEU A 31 0.96 -2.61 -5.66
C LEU A 31 1.51 -1.29 -5.11
N ALA A 32 2.16 -0.51 -5.97
CA ALA A 32 2.59 0.84 -5.64
C ALA A 32 1.42 1.80 -5.91
N ALA A 33 0.75 2.23 -4.83
CA ALA A 33 -0.34 3.22 -4.85
C ALA A 33 0.05 4.48 -4.04
N ASP A 34 1.36 4.78 -4.03
CA ASP A 34 2.01 5.84 -3.27
C ASP A 34 2.14 7.15 -4.05
N GLU A 35 1.38 7.30 -5.14
CA GLU A 35 1.43 8.53 -5.93
C GLU A 35 1.02 9.74 -5.08
N SER A 36 1.97 10.68 -4.98
CA SER A 36 1.73 11.98 -4.38
C SER A 36 0.64 12.76 -5.15
N VAL A 37 0.10 13.79 -4.52
CA VAL A 37 -0.95 14.65 -5.11
C VAL A 37 -0.55 15.20 -6.48
N GLY A 38 0.72 15.59 -6.66
CA GLY A 38 1.25 16.08 -7.94
C GLY A 38 1.40 15.00 -9.00
N SER A 39 1.75 13.77 -8.61
CA SER A 39 1.85 12.63 -9.53
C SER A 39 0.47 12.16 -9.98
N MET A 40 -0.49 12.12 -9.04
CA MET A 40 -1.90 11.87 -9.33
C MET A 40 -2.50 12.94 -10.24
N ALA A 41 -2.12 14.21 -10.10
CA ALA A 41 -2.57 15.28 -10.98
C ALA A 41 -2.29 14.96 -12.46
N LYS A 42 -1.09 14.42 -12.75
CA LYS A 42 -0.70 14.03 -14.12
C LYS A 42 -1.47 12.82 -14.63
N ARG A 43 -1.72 11.82 -13.78
CA ARG A 43 -2.53 10.64 -14.15
C ARG A 43 -3.99 11.01 -14.41
N LEU A 44 -4.59 11.83 -13.55
CA LEU A 44 -5.98 12.26 -13.68
C LEU A 44 -6.17 13.23 -14.85
N SER A 45 -5.21 14.11 -15.12
CA SER A 45 -5.31 15.02 -16.27
C SER A 45 -5.26 14.29 -17.61
N GLN A 46 -4.53 13.16 -17.71
CA GLN A 46 -4.50 12.33 -18.92
C GLN A 46 -5.87 11.74 -19.29
N ILE A 47 -6.75 11.55 -18.29
CA ILE A 47 -8.11 11.03 -18.48
C ILE A 47 -9.17 12.13 -18.37
N GLY A 48 -8.77 13.41 -18.31
CA GLY A 48 -9.68 14.56 -18.23
C GLY A 48 -10.41 14.70 -16.89
N VAL A 49 -9.88 14.13 -15.81
CA VAL A 49 -10.47 14.19 -14.46
C VAL A 49 -9.77 15.26 -13.63
N GLU A 50 -10.55 16.04 -12.86
CA GLU A 50 -10.02 17.04 -11.95
C GLU A 50 -9.30 16.40 -10.76
N ASN A 51 -8.17 16.98 -10.33
CA ASN A 51 -7.40 16.47 -9.18
C ASN A 51 -7.98 16.93 -7.83
N THR A 52 -9.16 16.43 -7.48
CA THR A 52 -9.76 16.61 -6.15
C THR A 52 -9.37 15.46 -5.22
N GLU A 53 -9.45 15.68 -3.91
CA GLU A 53 -9.22 14.62 -2.92
C GLU A 53 -10.16 13.44 -3.13
N GLU A 54 -11.44 13.72 -3.41
CA GLU A 54 -12.45 12.71 -3.67
C GLU A 54 -12.13 11.87 -4.91
N ASN A 55 -11.65 12.48 -5.99
CA ASN A 55 -11.25 11.74 -7.19
C ASN A 55 -10.01 10.87 -6.93
N ARG A 56 -9.07 11.33 -6.10
CA ARG A 56 -7.94 10.50 -5.66
C ARG A 56 -8.40 9.33 -4.81
N ARG A 57 -9.32 9.56 -3.88
CA ARG A 57 -9.94 8.53 -3.03
C ARG A 57 -10.65 7.48 -3.88
N LEU A 58 -11.49 7.91 -4.83
CA LEU A 58 -12.22 7.03 -5.75
C LEU A 58 -11.27 6.19 -6.62
N TYR A 59 -10.21 6.80 -7.17
CA TYR A 59 -9.20 6.07 -7.93
C TYR A 59 -8.56 4.95 -7.10
N ARG A 60 -8.15 5.26 -5.86
CA ARG A 60 -7.58 4.28 -4.93
C ARG A 60 -8.60 3.23 -4.51
N GLN A 61 -9.85 3.61 -4.27
CA GLN A 61 -10.92 2.68 -3.96
C GLN A 61 -11.14 1.68 -5.09
N VAL A 62 -11.10 2.10 -6.35
CA VAL A 62 -11.22 1.18 -7.51
C VAL A 62 -10.09 0.13 -7.52
N LEU A 63 -8.87 0.52 -7.14
CA LEU A 63 -7.75 -0.43 -7.03
C LEU A 63 -7.96 -1.46 -5.91
N PHE A 64 -8.59 -1.05 -4.80
CA PHE A 64 -8.77 -1.89 -3.62
C PHE A 64 -10.09 -2.67 -3.60
N SER A 65 -11.10 -2.22 -4.33
CA SER A 65 -12.39 -2.91 -4.51
C SER A 65 -12.34 -4.00 -5.60
N ALA A 66 -11.17 -4.26 -6.17
CA ALA A 66 -10.97 -5.32 -7.14
C ALA A 66 -11.27 -6.71 -6.55
N ASP A 67 -11.73 -7.62 -7.40
CA ASP A 67 -12.15 -8.96 -7.00
C ASP A 67 -11.05 -9.75 -6.25
N ASP A 68 -11.46 -10.78 -5.50
CA ASP A 68 -10.58 -11.67 -4.73
C ASP A 68 -9.45 -12.33 -5.53
N ARG A 69 -9.53 -12.29 -6.87
CA ARG A 69 -8.45 -12.70 -7.78
C ARG A 69 -7.18 -11.91 -7.53
N VAL A 70 -7.29 -10.61 -7.26
CA VAL A 70 -6.14 -9.71 -7.05
C VAL A 70 -5.51 -9.93 -5.67
N LYS A 71 -6.30 -10.29 -4.65
CA LYS A 71 -5.80 -10.60 -3.29
C LYS A 71 -4.82 -11.78 -3.26
N LYS A 72 -4.92 -12.71 -4.21
CA LYS A 72 -3.97 -13.82 -4.37
C LYS A 72 -2.64 -13.38 -4.97
N CYS A 73 -2.63 -12.26 -5.69
CA CYS A 73 -1.48 -11.72 -6.40
C CYS A 73 -0.79 -10.56 -5.66
N ILE A 74 -1.43 -9.97 -4.63
CA ILE A 74 -0.86 -8.86 -3.85
C ILE A 74 -0.38 -9.36 -2.50
N GLY A 75 0.91 -9.15 -2.22
CA GLY A 75 1.56 -9.41 -0.94
C GLY A 75 1.66 -8.18 -0.06
N GLY A 76 1.69 -6.99 -0.66
CA GLY A 76 1.67 -5.72 0.05
C GLY A 76 1.32 -4.55 -0.86
N VAL A 77 0.93 -3.44 -0.25
CA VAL A 77 0.63 -2.18 -0.96
C VAL A 77 1.35 -1.03 -0.29
N ILE A 78 1.95 -0.17 -1.10
CA ILE A 78 2.62 1.06 -0.64
C ILE A 78 1.60 2.19 -0.75
N PHE A 79 1.37 2.92 0.34
CA PHE A 79 0.38 3.99 0.38
C PHE A 79 1.03 5.36 0.52
N PHE A 80 0.41 6.35 -0.13
CA PHE A 80 0.67 7.75 0.21
C PHE A 80 -0.04 8.11 1.52
N HIS A 81 0.55 9.02 2.30
CA HIS A 81 0.05 9.44 3.62
C HIS A 81 -1.45 9.78 3.64
N GLU A 82 -1.93 10.51 2.62
CA GLU A 82 -3.36 10.85 2.47
C GLU A 82 -4.25 9.59 2.42
N THR A 83 -3.83 8.57 1.68
CA THR A 83 -4.59 7.33 1.47
C THR A 83 -4.74 6.50 2.74
N LEU A 84 -3.72 6.54 3.60
CA LEU A 84 -3.68 5.73 4.82
C LEU A 84 -4.86 6.08 5.76
N TYR A 85 -5.32 7.32 5.74
CA TYR A 85 -6.43 7.81 6.55
C TYR A 85 -7.75 7.93 5.81
N GLN A 86 -7.77 7.61 4.51
CA GLN A 86 -8.98 7.61 3.69
C GLN A 86 -9.84 6.38 3.96
N LYS A 87 -11.15 6.54 3.75
CA LYS A 87 -12.15 5.48 3.86
C LYS A 87 -12.81 5.21 2.53
N ASP A 88 -13.26 3.98 2.34
CA ASP A 88 -14.13 3.63 1.24
C ASP A 88 -15.58 4.09 1.50
N ASP A 89 -16.46 3.85 0.54
CA ASP A 89 -17.89 4.18 0.62
C ASP A 89 -18.61 3.43 1.76
N ASN A 90 -18.05 2.32 2.25
CA ASN A 90 -18.56 1.54 3.39
C ASN A 90 -17.98 1.99 4.74
N ALA A 91 -17.28 3.13 4.76
CA ALA A 91 -16.56 3.67 5.92
C ALA A 91 -15.44 2.77 6.48
N LEU A 92 -15.00 1.77 5.70
CA LEU A 92 -13.84 0.94 6.00
C LEU A 92 -12.56 1.67 5.54
N GLY A 93 -11.53 1.68 6.38
CA GLY A 93 -10.25 2.28 6.01
C GLY A 93 -9.63 1.58 4.80
N LEU A 94 -9.09 2.32 3.83
CA LEU A 94 -8.54 1.72 2.61
C LEU A 94 -7.40 0.71 2.90
N ALA A 95 -6.64 0.95 3.97
CA ALA A 95 -5.59 0.03 4.43
C ALA A 95 -6.13 -1.32 4.93
N MET A 96 -7.41 -1.42 5.31
CA MET A 96 -8.02 -2.65 5.82
C MET A 96 -8.40 -3.65 4.72
N HIS A 97 -8.45 -3.22 3.46
CA HIS A 97 -8.74 -4.10 2.32
C HIS A 97 -7.59 -5.05 1.98
N ILE A 98 -6.39 -4.80 2.52
CA ILE A 98 -5.15 -5.45 2.13
C ILE A 98 -4.49 -6.06 3.37
N PRO A 99 -3.91 -7.27 3.26
CA PRO A 99 -3.31 -7.95 4.41
C PRO A 99 -2.07 -7.26 4.98
N PHE A 100 -1.30 -6.51 4.17
CA PHE A 100 -0.10 -5.79 4.61
C PHE A 100 0.07 -4.44 3.91
N CYS A 101 0.33 -3.43 4.73
CA CYS A 101 0.68 -2.07 4.33
C CYS A 101 2.21 -1.92 4.42
N LEU A 102 2.81 -1.36 3.37
CA LEU A 102 4.21 -0.94 3.30
C LEU A 102 4.35 0.58 3.40
#